data_AF-A0A246N9T0-F1
#
_entry.id   AF-A0A246N9T0-F1
#
_cell.length_a   1.000
_cell.length_b   1.000
_cell.length_c   1.000
_cell.angle_alpha   90.00
_cell.angle_beta   90.00
_cell.angle_gamma   90.00
#
_symmetry.space_group_name_H-M   'P 1'
#
loop_
_entity.id
_entity.type
_entity.pdbx_description
1 polymer ?
#
loop_
_entity_poly.entity_id
_entity_poly.type
_entity_poly.pdbx_seq_one_letter_code
_entity_poly.pdbx_strand_id
1 'polypeptide(L)'
;MTEVWTIYGGDMWRQVFNGVVTVIGAGTFTTLLRIVGLFGVLGVVVSFVKTRNPMVFLYWLAVFMFITSALLVPKRSVQIHDI
;
A
#
# COMPACT_ATOMS: atom_id res chain seq x y z
N MET A 1 -17.94 13.06 -5.02
CA MET A 1 -17.46 11.67 -5.22
C MET A 1 -16.81 11.63 -6.58
N THR A 2 -15.71 10.89 -6.73
CA THR A 2 -15.03 10.74 -8.03
C THR A 2 -15.65 9.56 -8.76
N GLU A 3 -15.95 9.72 -10.05
CA GLU A 3 -16.58 8.68 -10.87
C GLU A 3 -15.49 7.91 -11.64
N VAL A 4 -15.56 6.59 -11.60
CA VAL A 4 -14.68 5.70 -12.39
C VAL A 4 -15.56 4.83 -13.28
N TRP A 5 -15.32 4.92 -14.58
CA TRP A 5 -16.05 4.19 -15.61
C TRP A 5 -15.26 2.97 -16.04
N THR A 6 -15.85 1.78 -15.92
CA THR A 6 -15.23 0.53 -16.36
C THR A 6 -15.97 -0.03 -17.56
N ILE A 7 -15.24 -0.63 -18.51
CA ILE A 7 -15.82 -1.27 -19.70
C ILE A 7 -16.34 -2.68 -19.37
N TYR A 8 -15.78 -3.31 -18.33
CA TYR A 8 -16.21 -4.61 -17.83
C TYR A 8 -15.67 -4.84 -16.41
N GLY A 9 -16.43 -5.57 -15.58
CA GLY A 9 -15.96 -6.03 -14.27
C GLY A 9 -16.03 -4.98 -13.16
N GLY A 10 -16.95 -4.01 -13.25
CA GLY A 10 -17.13 -2.97 -12.23
C GLY A 10 -17.34 -3.53 -10.82
N ASP A 11 -18.08 -4.65 -10.70
CA ASP A 11 -18.29 -5.33 -9.41
C ASP A 11 -17.03 -6.00 -8.84
N MET A 12 -16.13 -6.50 -9.69
CA MET A 12 -14.85 -7.06 -9.24
C MET A 12 -13.99 -5.96 -8.64
N TRP A 13 -13.87 -4.82 -9.32
CA TRP A 13 -13.13 -3.65 -8.83
C TRP A 13 -13.74 -3.11 -7.54
N ARG A 14 -15.07 -3.05 -7.44
CA ARG A 14 -15.77 -2.67 -6.21
C ARG A 14 -15.44 -3.60 -5.05
N GLN A 15 -15.42 -4.91 -5.27
CA GLN A 15 -15.07 -5.89 -4.23
C GLN A 15 -13.60 -5.79 -3.80
N VAL A 16 -12.67 -5.61 -4.73
CA VAL A 16 -11.25 -5.42 -4.43
C VAL A 16 -11.03 -4.16 -3.58
N PHE A 17 -11.63 -3.02 -3.96
CA PHE A 17 -11.48 -1.79 -3.19
C PHE A 17 -12.14 -1.87 -1.81
N ASN A 18 -13.32 -2.49 -1.70
CA ASN A 18 -13.96 -2.72 -0.42
C ASN A 18 -13.16 -3.68 0.47
N GLY A 19 -12.55 -4.72 -0.11
CA GLY A 19 -11.66 -5.64 0.58
C GLY A 19 -10.42 -4.93 1.13
N VAL A 20 -9.82 -4.05 0.32
CA VAL A 20 -8.69 -3.20 0.73
C VAL A 20 -9.10 -2.28 1.89
N VAL A 21 -10.24 -1.59 1.82
CA VAL A 21 -10.75 -0.74 2.91
C VAL A 21 -11.03 -1.54 4.19
N THR A 22 -11.56 -2.76 4.05
CA THR A 22 -11.85 -3.66 5.18
C THR A 22 -10.57 -4.13 5.87
N VAL A 23 -9.53 -4.44 5.10
CA VAL A 23 -8.19 -4.78 5.63
C VAL A 23 -7.49 -3.56 6.22
N ILE A 24 -7.72 -2.36 5.67
CA ILE A 24 -7.14 -1.08 6.11
C ILE A 24 -7.85 -0.48 7.34
N GLY A 25 -8.98 -1.06 7.79
CA GLY A 25 -9.76 -0.72 8.99
C GLY A 25 -9.11 0.29 9.96
N ALA A 26 -9.73 1.46 10.06
CA ALA A 26 -9.19 2.75 10.53
C ALA A 26 -8.75 2.87 12.01
N GLY A 27 -7.92 1.95 12.50
CA GLY A 27 -7.21 2.08 13.78
C GLY A 27 -6.00 1.13 13.90
N THR A 28 -6.04 -0.01 13.22
CA THR A 28 -4.97 -1.01 13.24
C THR A 28 -3.94 -0.80 12.14
N PHE A 29 -4.32 -0.27 10.97
CA PHE A 29 -3.41 -0.13 9.83
C PHE A 29 -2.24 0.81 10.08
N THR A 30 -2.46 1.94 10.78
CA THR A 30 -1.35 2.84 11.15
C THR A 30 -0.39 2.16 12.12
N THR A 31 -0.92 1.37 13.05
CA THR A 31 -0.11 0.57 13.99
C THR A 31 0.65 -0.54 13.26
N LEU A 32 0.00 -1.23 12.32
CA LEU A 32 0.61 -2.23 11.45
C LEU A 32 1.72 -1.62 10.60
N LEU A 33 1.51 -0.45 10.01
CA LEU A 33 2.52 0.30 9.26
C LEU A 33 3.73 0.65 10.12
N ARG A 34 3.52 1.03 11.39
CA ARG A 34 4.62 1.29 12.34
C ARG A 34 5.41 0.01 12.63
N ILE A 35 4.72 -1.11 12.86
CA ILE A 35 5.35 -2.41 13.13
C ILE A 35 6.12 -2.90 11.90
N VAL A 36 5.48 -2.92 10.73
CA VAL A 36 6.09 -3.32 9.45
C VAL A 36 7.23 -2.39 9.08
N GLY A 37 7.11 -1.09 9.31
CA GLY A 37 8.19 -0.13 9.13
C GLY A 37 9.40 -0.45 10.02
N LEU A 38 9.18 -0.78 11.29
CA LEU A 38 10.24 -1.14 12.23
C LEU A 38 10.97 -2.42 11.82
N PHE A 39 10.23 -3.48 11.47
CA PHE A 39 10.83 -4.71 10.94
C PHE A 39 11.49 -4.52 9.58
N GLY A 40 10.93 -3.64 8.74
CA GLY A 40 11.51 -3.25 7.46
C GLY A 40 12.89 -2.63 7.63
N VAL A 41 13.04 -1.66 8.54
CA VAL A 41 14.34 -1.04 8.85
C VAL A 41 15.34 -2.09 9.35
N LEU A 42 14.93 -2.98 10.27
CA LEU A 42 15.80 -4.05 10.76
C LEU A 42 16.26 -5.00 9.64
N GLY A 43 15.34 -5.38 8.75
CA GLY A 43 15.65 -6.22 7.60
C GLY A 43 16.66 -5.58 6.63
N VAL A 44 16.56 -4.27 6.43
CA VAL A 44 17.53 -3.52 5.61
C VAL A 44 18.89 -3.46 6.26
N VAL A 45 18.96 -3.22 7.57
CA VAL A 45 20.23 -3.19 8.30
C VAL A 45 20.93 -4.55 8.17
N VAL A 46 20.21 -5.66 8.35
CA VAL A 46 20.76 -7.01 8.17
C VAL A 46 21.19 -7.24 6.72
N SER A 47 20.37 -6.85 5.75
CA SER A 47 20.69 -6.99 4.32
C SER A 47 21.92 -6.17 3.93
N PHE A 48 22.05 -4.95 4.44
CA PHE A 48 23.21 -4.09 4.27
C PHE A 48 24.49 -4.69 4.87
N VAL A 49 24.43 -5.25 6.08
CA VAL A 49 25.58 -5.94 6.69
C VAL A 49 26.06 -7.10 5.80
N LYS A 50 25.13 -7.84 5.19
CA LYS A 50 25.44 -8.99 4.33
C LYS A 50 25.98 -8.59 2.95
N THR A 51 25.38 -7.62 2.29
CA THR A 51 25.75 -7.22 0.91
C THR A 51 26.78 -6.11 0.85
N ARG A 52 26.98 -5.36 1.95
CA ARG A 52 27.83 -4.15 2.05
C ARG A 52 27.54 -3.11 0.97
N ASN A 53 26.34 -3.13 0.41
CA ASN A 53 25.92 -2.25 -0.66
C ASN A 53 24.92 -1.21 -0.12
N PRO A 54 25.27 0.09 -0.09
CA PRO A 54 24.38 1.13 0.42
C PRO A 54 23.13 1.34 -0.45
N MET A 55 23.12 0.86 -1.70
CA MET A 55 21.92 0.92 -2.56
C MET A 55 20.71 0.19 -1.96
N VAL A 56 20.92 -0.76 -1.05
CA VAL A 56 19.84 -1.52 -0.41
C VAL A 56 18.89 -0.59 0.37
N PHE A 57 19.41 0.49 0.96
CA PHE A 57 18.58 1.50 1.63
C PHE A 57 17.67 2.24 0.65
N LEU A 58 18.20 2.57 -0.53
CA LEU A 58 17.44 3.26 -1.58
C LEU A 58 16.31 2.37 -2.12
N TYR A 59 16.61 1.11 -2.41
CA TYR A 59 15.60 0.15 -2.87
C TYR A 59 14.52 -0.08 -1.82
N TRP A 60 14.89 -0.21 -0.56
CA TRP A 60 13.91 -0.33 0.52
C TRP A 60 13.03 0.91 0.65
N LEU A 61 13.63 2.11 0.60
CA LEU A 61 12.89 3.35 0.68
C LEU A 61 11.90 3.47 -0.48
N ALA A 62 12.33 3.11 -1.70
CA ALA A 62 11.47 3.08 -2.88
C ALA A 62 10.28 2.12 -2.70
N VAL A 63 10.51 0.90 -2.22
CA VAL A 63 9.44 -0.09 -1.95
C VAL A 63 8.51 0.39 -0.84
N PHE A 64 9.06 0.93 0.25
CA PHE A 64 8.27 1.47 1.36
C PHE A 64 7.39 2.63 0.92
N MET A 65 7.94 3.58 0.15
CA MET A 65 7.21 4.71 -0.42
C MET A 65 6.14 4.26 -1.43
N PHE A 66 6.44 3.26 -2.25
CA PHE A 66 5.46 2.71 -3.20
C PHE A 66 4.26 2.09 -2.48
N ILE A 67 4.52 1.23 -1.48
CA ILE A 67 3.47 0.57 -0.69
C ILE A 67 2.63 1.63 0.04
N THR A 68 3.28 2.55 0.76
CA THR A 68 2.58 3.58 1.52
C THR A 68 1.83 4.56 0.64
N SER A 69 2.38 5.00 -0.49
CA SER A 69 1.67 5.90 -1.41
C SER A 69 0.48 5.20 -2.09
N ALA A 70 0.65 3.99 -2.62
CA ALA A 70 -0.45 3.25 -3.24
C ALA A 70 -1.60 2.99 -2.24
N LEU A 71 -1.27 2.67 -0.99
CA LEU A 71 -2.26 2.36 0.05
C LEU A 71 -2.84 3.61 0.75
N LEU A 72 -2.09 4.71 0.90
CA LEU A 72 -2.53 5.89 1.68
C LEU A 72 -3.09 7.04 0.84
N VAL A 73 -2.81 7.08 -0.48
CA VAL A 73 -3.20 8.21 -1.34
C VAL A 73 -4.70 8.24 -1.68
N PRO A 74 -5.39 7.12 -2.00
CA PRO A 74 -6.80 7.20 -2.31
C PRO A 74 -7.65 7.09 -1.04
N LYS A 75 -7.86 8.21 -0.35
CA LYS A 75 -8.87 8.32 0.74
C LYS A 75 -10.22 8.84 0.25
N ARG A 76 -10.48 8.78 -1.06
CA ARG A 76 -11.73 9.30 -1.64
C ARG A 76 -12.64 8.15 -2.01
N SER A 77 -13.88 8.23 -1.56
CA SER A 77 -14.96 7.36 -2.03
C SER A 77 -15.16 7.59 -3.53
N VAL A 78 -15.02 6.49 -4.28
CA VAL A 78 -15.23 6.44 -5.72
C VAL A 78 -16.53 5.69 -5.99
N GLN A 79 -17.32 6.21 -6.93
CA GLN A 79 -18.49 5.51 -7.45
C GLN A 79 -18.08 4.84 -8.76
N ILE A 80 -18.19 3.52 -8.82
CA ILE A 80 -17.87 2.74 -10.01
C ILE A 80 -19.14 2.59 -10.82
N HIS A 81 -19.09 3.07 -12.06
CA HIS A 81 -20.16 2.92 -13.04
C HIS A 81 -19.72 1.93 -14.12
N ASP A 82 -20.57 0.95 -14.37
CA ASP A 82 -20.44 0.04 -15.52
C ASP A 82 -21.33 0.59 -16.65
N ILE A 83 -20.85 0.54 -17.88
CA ILE A 83 -21.59 0.95 -19.10
C ILE A 83 -22.42 -0.20 -19.67
#